data_AF-A0A397QB48-F1
#
_entry.id   AF-A0A397QB48-F1
#
_cell.length_a   1.000
_cell.length_b   1.000
_cell.length_c   1.000
_cell.angle_alpha   90.00
_cell.angle_beta   90.00
_cell.angle_gamma   90.00
#
_symmetry.space_group_name_H-M   'P 1'
#
loop_
_entity.id
_entity.type
_entity.pdbx_description
1 polymer ?
#
loop_
_entity_poly.entity_id
_entity_poly.type
_entity_poly.pdbx_seq_one_letter_code
_entity_poly.pdbx_strand_id
1 'polypeptide(L)'
;MGTFSASLKFILTIVLGAFAFAATAIQQPTLMREFLSIARRVPEHFAASGLSDEYLVWVDILLGGDKLVFIGYLIAARIVVGLLAGLLGSIFGFGMRRRPVREPSPFAGWD
;
A
#
# COMPACT_ATOMS: atom_id res chain seq x y z
N MET A 1 15.70 8.04 -16.01
CA MET A 1 14.59 7.13 -16.40
C MET A 1 13.92 6.37 -15.25
N GLY A 2 14.58 6.14 -14.09
CA GLY A 2 13.98 5.37 -12.98
C GLY A 2 12.80 6.04 -12.25
N THR A 3 12.81 7.37 -12.10
CA THR A 3 11.77 8.12 -11.39
C THR A 3 10.43 8.13 -12.13
N PHE A 4 10.45 8.27 -13.46
CA PHE A 4 9.23 8.25 -14.28
C PHE A 4 8.48 6.91 -14.20
N SER A 5 9.19 5.78 -14.28
CA SER A 5 8.59 4.45 -14.14
C SER A 5 8.01 4.22 -12.74
N ALA A 6 8.70 4.69 -11.69
CA ALA A 6 8.20 4.62 -10.32
C ALA A 6 6.93 5.46 -10.13
N SER A 7 6.90 6.69 -10.65
CA SER A 7 5.72 7.56 -10.61
C SER A 7 4.54 6.98 -11.38
N LEU A 8 4.78 6.35 -12.54
CA LEU A 8 3.72 5.72 -13.31
C LEU A 8 3.09 4.53 -12.57
N LYS A 9 3.92 3.68 -11.94
CA LYS A 9 3.43 2.58 -11.10
C LYS A 9 2.63 3.10 -9.91
N PHE A 10 3.09 4.18 -9.29
CA PHE A 10 2.38 4.84 -8.21
C PHE A 10 0.99 5.31 -8.65
N ILE A 11 0.91 6.07 -9.73
CA ILE A 11 -0.36 6.56 -10.28
C ILE A 11 -1.28 5.38 -10.64
N LEU A 12 -0.74 4.34 -11.29
CA LEU A 12 -1.51 3.15 -11.65
C LEU A 12 -2.12 2.47 -10.41
N THR A 13 -1.35 2.30 -9.33
CA THR A 13 -1.86 1.71 -8.09
C THR A 13 -2.94 2.54 -7.43
N ILE A 14 -2.85 3.88 -7.51
CA ILE A 14 -3.90 4.78 -7.03
C ILE A 14 -5.18 4.59 -7.83
N VAL A 15 -5.06 4.60 -9.15
CA VAL A 15 -6.20 4.43 -10.06
C VAL A 15 -6.87 3.07 -9.83
N LEU A 16 -6.09 1.98 -9.74
CA LEU A 16 -6.62 0.65 -9.43
C LEU A 16 -7.33 0.60 -8.08
N GLY A 17 -6.74 1.18 -7.04
CA GLY A 17 -7.36 1.21 -5.71
C GLY A 17 -8.66 2.03 -5.70
N ALA A 18 -8.71 3.15 -6.43
CA ALA A 18 -9.92 3.94 -6.59
C ALA A 18 -11.03 3.18 -7.34
N PHE A 19 -10.69 2.47 -8.42
CA PHE A 19 -11.63 1.62 -9.12
C PHE A 19 -12.13 0.47 -8.25
N ALA A 20 -11.26 -0.19 -7.49
CA ALA A 20 -11.65 -1.26 -6.57
C ALA A 20 -12.60 -0.74 -5.46
N PHE A 21 -12.29 0.44 -4.91
CA PHE A 21 -13.15 1.10 -3.93
C PHE A 21 -14.53 1.42 -4.52
N ALA A 22 -14.57 2.06 -5.70
CA ALA A 22 -15.83 2.42 -6.36
C ALA A 22 -16.64 1.18 -6.78
N ALA A 23 -15.98 0.15 -7.33
CA ALA A 23 -16.61 -1.11 -7.71
C ALA A 23 -17.23 -1.79 -6.49
N THR A 24 -16.53 -1.82 -5.35
CA THR A 24 -17.05 -2.41 -4.11
C THR A 24 -18.23 -1.62 -3.57
N ALA A 25 -18.19 -0.27 -3.64
CA ALA A 25 -19.31 0.57 -3.22
C ALA A 25 -20.58 0.30 -4.05
N ILE A 26 -20.44 0.02 -5.35
CA ILE A 26 -21.57 -0.23 -6.27
C ILE A 26 -22.06 -1.68 -6.17
N GLN A 27 -21.15 -2.65 -6.25
CA GLN A 27 -21.49 -4.07 -6.36
C GLN A 27 -21.76 -4.74 -5.01
N GLN A 28 -21.12 -4.25 -3.94
CA GLN A 28 -21.20 -4.84 -2.60
C GLN A 28 -21.41 -3.74 -1.54
N PRO A 29 -22.54 -3.02 -1.60
CA PRO A 29 -22.81 -1.88 -0.71
C PRO A 29 -22.85 -2.29 0.77
N THR A 30 -23.26 -3.53 1.08
CA THR A 30 -23.26 -4.07 2.45
C THR A 30 -21.85 -4.15 3.02
N LEU A 31 -20.90 -4.70 2.27
CA LEU A 31 -19.50 -4.80 2.70
C LEU A 31 -18.86 -3.43 2.83
N MET A 32 -19.15 -2.50 1.91
CA MET A 32 -18.65 -1.13 2.02
C MET A 32 -19.17 -0.43 3.28
N ARG A 33 -20.46 -0.60 3.61
CA ARG A 33 -21.05 -0.05 4.84
C ARG A 33 -20.42 -0.67 6.09
N GLU A 34 -20.13 -1.96 6.06
CA GLU A 34 -19.46 -2.65 7.16
C GLU A 34 -18.05 -2.07 7.38
N PHE A 35 -17.24 -1.96 6.32
CA PHE A 35 -15.90 -1.35 6.41
C PHE A 35 -15.95 0.10 6.91
N LEU A 36 -16.89 0.90 6.42
CA LEU A 36 -17.08 2.28 6.89
C LEU A 36 -17.49 2.32 8.36
N SER A 37 -18.35 1.40 8.80
CA SER A 37 -18.78 1.33 10.20
C SER A 37 -17.66 0.93 11.14
N ILE A 38 -16.79 0.01 10.73
CA ILE A 38 -15.58 -0.38 11.46
C ILE A 38 -14.62 0.80 11.50
N ALA A 39 -14.37 1.44 10.36
CA ALA A 39 -13.43 2.55 10.26
C ALA A 39 -13.84 3.75 11.12
N ARG A 40 -15.15 4.04 11.23
CA ARG A 40 -15.67 5.12 12.10
C ARG A 40 -15.42 4.88 13.59
N ARG A 41 -15.24 3.63 14.02
CA ARG A 41 -14.91 3.31 15.42
C ARG A 41 -13.45 3.56 15.76
N VAL A 42 -12.58 3.74 14.76
CA VAL A 42 -11.14 3.94 14.98
C VAL A 42 -10.86 5.28 15.66
N PRO A 43 -11.38 6.44 15.17
CA PRO A 43 -11.26 7.71 15.88
C PRO A 43 -11.89 7.68 17.28
N GLU A 44 -13.05 7.03 17.44
CA GLU A 44 -13.74 6.89 18.73
C GLU A 44 -12.88 6.14 19.75
N HIS A 45 -12.12 5.12 19.31
CA HIS A 45 -11.19 4.40 20.16
C HIS A 45 -10.02 5.28 20.62
N PHE A 46 -9.48 6.13 19.74
CA PHE A 46 -8.44 7.07 20.12
C PHE A 46 -8.96 8.17 21.05
N ALA A 47 -10.19 8.65 20.86
CA ALA A 47 -10.84 9.57 21.79
C ALA A 47 -10.95 8.97 23.21
N ALA A 48 -11.28 7.69 23.32
CA ALA A 48 -11.36 6.99 24.61
C ALA A 48 -10.00 6.77 25.30
N SER A 49 -8.89 6.88 24.57
CA SER A 49 -7.54 6.67 25.11
C SER A 49 -6.92 7.88 25.82
N GLY A 50 -7.67 8.98 25.95
CA GLY A 50 -7.26 10.15 26.73
C GLY A 50 -6.28 11.09 26.01
N LEU A 51 -6.25 11.08 24.68
CA LEU A 51 -5.53 12.11 23.91
C LEU A 51 -6.17 13.49 24.18
N SER A 52 -5.34 14.53 24.20
CA SER A 52 -5.87 15.90 24.32
C SER A 52 -6.67 16.29 23.08
N ASP A 53 -7.65 17.18 23.26
CA ASP A 53 -8.59 17.61 22.21
C ASP A 53 -7.89 18.10 20.93
N GLU A 54 -6.74 18.77 21.08
CA GLU A 54 -5.93 19.23 19.95
C GLU A 54 -5.47 18.09 19.04
N TYR A 55 -5.11 16.94 19.61
CA TYR A 55 -4.74 15.74 18.83
C TYR A 55 -5.96 15.03 18.26
N LEU A 56 -7.10 15.08 18.94
CA LEU A 56 -8.33 14.45 18.44
C LEU A 56 -8.82 15.11 17.15
N VAL A 57 -8.66 16.42 17.01
CA VAL A 57 -8.94 17.12 15.74
C VAL A 57 -8.11 16.55 14.59
N TRP A 58 -6.81 16.33 14.82
CA TRP A 58 -5.94 15.72 13.82
C TRP A 58 -6.32 14.27 13.51
N VAL A 59 -6.68 13.50 14.54
CA VAL A 59 -7.17 12.12 14.38
C VAL A 59 -8.42 12.10 13.50
N ASP A 60 -9.38 12.99 13.73
CA ASP A 60 -10.63 13.00 12.98
C ASP A 60 -10.43 13.46 11.52
N ILE A 61 -9.53 14.44 11.30
CA ILE A 61 -9.16 14.90 9.96
C ILE A 61 -8.43 13.81 9.16
N LEU A 62 -7.48 13.11 9.78
CA LEU A 62 -6.60 12.15 9.12
C LEU A 62 -7.22 10.75 9.02
N LEU A 63 -7.89 10.29 10.07
CA LEU A 63 -8.49 8.96 10.20
C LEU A 63 -10.01 8.95 10.04
N GLY A 64 -10.60 9.98 9.44
CA GLY A 64 -12.00 9.99 9.03
C GLY A 64 -12.37 8.68 8.32
N GLY A 65 -13.49 8.06 8.72
CA GLY A 65 -13.76 6.66 8.39
C GLY A 65 -13.78 6.34 6.88
N ASP A 66 -14.26 7.27 6.05
CA ASP A 66 -14.23 7.17 4.59
C ASP A 66 -12.80 7.21 4.02
N LYS A 67 -11.96 8.13 4.51
CA LYS A 67 -10.54 8.24 4.13
C LYS A 67 -9.77 6.99 4.54
N LEU A 68 -10.05 6.46 5.73
CA LEU A 68 -9.40 5.25 6.25
C LEU A 68 -9.69 4.03 5.37
N VAL A 69 -10.95 3.84 4.99
CA VAL A 69 -11.33 2.74 4.08
C VAL A 69 -10.65 2.93 2.74
N PHE A 70 -10.66 4.14 2.17
CA PHE A 70 -9.98 4.42 0.90
C PHE A 70 -8.48 4.10 0.95
N ILE A 71 -7.79 4.52 2.01
CA ILE A 71 -6.37 4.18 2.24
C ILE A 71 -6.19 2.66 2.31
N GLY A 72 -7.09 1.94 2.97
CA GLY A 72 -7.10 0.48 3.01
C GLY A 72 -7.14 -0.14 1.60
N TYR A 73 -8.00 0.38 0.72
CA TYR A 73 -8.05 -0.06 -0.69
C TYR A 73 -6.77 0.24 -1.46
N LEU A 74 -6.14 1.39 -1.23
CA LEU A 74 -4.85 1.73 -1.85
C LEU A 74 -3.73 0.77 -1.42
N ILE A 75 -3.69 0.41 -0.13
CA ILE A 75 -2.73 -0.55 0.41
C ILE A 75 -2.98 -1.93 -0.19
N ALA A 76 -4.23 -2.39 -0.20
CA ALA A 76 -4.61 -3.67 -0.79
C ALA A 76 -4.25 -3.73 -2.28
N ALA A 77 -4.55 -2.68 -3.05
CA ALA A 77 -4.19 -2.59 -4.46
C ALA A 77 -2.66 -2.67 -4.66
N ARG A 78 -1.86 -2.04 -3.80
CA ARG A 78 -0.40 -2.17 -3.85
C ARG A 78 0.09 -3.58 -3.59
N ILE A 79 -0.48 -4.26 -2.59
CA ILE A 79 -0.12 -5.66 -2.29
C ILE A 79 -0.45 -6.54 -3.49
N VAL A 80 -1.66 -6.41 -4.06
CA VAL A 80 -2.08 -7.16 -5.24
C VAL A 80 -1.15 -6.90 -6.43
N VAL A 81 -0.84 -5.63 -6.73
CA VAL A 81 0.07 -5.28 -7.83
C VAL A 81 1.48 -5.81 -7.57
N GLY A 82 1.98 -5.75 -6.34
CA GLY A 82 3.28 -6.30 -5.95
C GLY A 82 3.33 -7.83 -6.10
N LEU A 83 2.28 -8.52 -5.68
CA LEU A 83 2.14 -9.97 -5.84
C LEU A 83 2.07 -10.36 -7.31
N LEU A 84 1.25 -9.67 -8.12
CA LEU A 84 1.17 -9.89 -9.56
C LEU A 84 2.51 -9.62 -10.24
N ALA A 85 3.20 -8.53 -9.91
CA ALA A 85 4.52 -8.23 -10.46
C ALA A 85 5.57 -9.30 -10.08
N GLY A 86 5.52 -9.82 -8.85
CA GLY A 86 6.40 -10.91 -8.41
C GLY A 86 6.10 -12.24 -9.12
N LEU A 87 4.81 -12.56 -9.30
CA LEU A 87 4.36 -13.78 -9.97
C LEU A 87 4.67 -13.74 -11.48
N LEU A 88 4.39 -12.62 -12.14
CA LEU A 88 4.76 -12.39 -13.53
C LEU A 88 6.30 -12.35 -13.68
N GLY A 89 7.02 -11.73 -12.74
CA GLY A 89 8.48 -11.71 -12.75
C GLY A 89 9.11 -13.10 -12.64
N SER A 90 8.51 -14.01 -11.85
CA SER A 90 8.97 -15.40 -11.74
C SER A 90 8.63 -16.22 -12.99
N ILE A 91 7.45 -16.01 -13.58
CA ILE A 91 7.01 -16.73 -14.79
C ILE A 91 7.75 -16.26 -16.04
N PHE A 92 8.00 -14.96 -16.19
CA PHE A 92 8.67 -14.38 -17.35
C PHE A 92 10.20 -14.28 -17.21
N GLY A 93 10.79 -14.88 -16.17
CA GLY A 93 12.24 -15.02 -16.06
C GLY A 93 13.00 -13.71 -15.76
N PHE A 94 12.34 -12.69 -15.20
CA PHE A 94 13.02 -11.55 -14.57
C PHE A 94 13.55 -11.95 -13.18
N GLY A 95 14.24 -13.08 -13.11
CA GLY A 95 15.04 -13.44 -11.96
C GLY A 95 16.13 -12.37 -11.82
N MET A 96 16.08 -11.59 -10.75
CA MET A 96 17.26 -10.88 -10.29
C MET A 96 18.36 -11.93 -10.09
N ARG A 97 19.20 -12.13 -11.11
CA ARG A 97 20.54 -12.65 -10.91
C ARG A 97 21.25 -11.60 -10.08
N ARG A 98 21.11 -11.66 -8.76
CA ARG A 98 22.11 -11.12 -7.85
C ARG A 98 23.40 -11.80 -8.27
N ARG A 99 24.21 -11.12 -9.10
CA ARG A 99 25.59 -11.56 -9.29
C ARG A 99 26.16 -11.59 -7.87
N PRO A 100 26.71 -12.73 -7.41
CA PRO A 100 27.48 -12.69 -6.19
C PRO A 100 28.54 -11.61 -6.41
N VAL A 101 28.57 -10.61 -5.53
CA VAL A 101 29.67 -9.66 -5.49
C VAL A 101 30.87 -10.54 -5.20
N ARG A 102 31.65 -10.82 -6.24
CA ARG A 102 32.92 -11.54 -6.09
C ARG A 102 33.79 -10.53 -5.37
N GLU A 103 33.87 -10.65 -4.04
CA GLU A 103 34.84 -9.90 -3.27
C GLU A 103 36.20 -10.15 -3.93
N PRO A 104 36.95 -9.10 -4.31
CA PRO A 104 38.30 -9.28 -4.81
C PRO A 104 39.06 -9.99 -3.69
N SER A 105 39.46 -11.23 -3.93
CA SER A 105 40.26 -11.99 -2.98
C SER A 105 41.51 -11.17 -2.64
N PRO A 106 41.87 -10.98 -1.37
CA PRO A 106 43.04 -10.19 -0.95
C PRO A 106 44.37 -10.63 -1.59
N PHE A 107 44.37 -11.83 -2.17
CA PHE A 107 45.53 -12.51 -2.73
C PHE A 107 45.64 -12.39 -4.26
N ALA A 108 44.75 -11.66 -4.94
CA ALA A 108 44.73 -11.57 -6.41
C ALA A 108 45.90 -10.80 -7.07
N GLY A 109 46.89 -10.34 -6.29
CA GLY A 109 48.04 -9.56 -6.76
C GLY A 109 49.41 -10.18 -6.41
N TRP A 110 49.46 -11.46 -6.05
CA TRP A 110 50.68 -12.14 -5.60
C TRP A 110 51.16 -13.27 -6.53
N ASP A 111 50.62 -13.34 -7.75
CA ASP A 111 51.02 -14.30 -8.80
C ASP A 111 51.79 -13.60 -9.93
#